data_AF-A0A1C6UUK8-F1
#
_entry.id   AF-A0A1C6UUK8-F1
#
_cell.length_a   1.000
_cell.length_b   1.000
_cell.length_c   1.000
_cell.angle_alpha   90.00
_cell.angle_beta   90.00
_cell.angle_gamma   90.00
#
_symmetry.space_group_name_H-M   'P 1'
#
loop_
_entity.id
_entity.type
_entity.pdbx_description
1 polymer ?
#
loop_
_entity_poly.entity_id
_entity_poly.type
_entity_poly.pdbx_seq_one_letter_code
_entity_poly.pdbx_strand_id
1 'polypeptide(L)'
;MPFELSGRLAALVRWIDPGPGASHLVSDVSGWWRDPEVLARLGPALVEPFRAARPTVVVSPAVTGYLLGPLAATALGVGFVPAHKPGDGRLPAGPLTWAQSPSDFRGRRVDLAVRDHGLDRGDRVLVVDDWVATGAQVRALYEICAARGAEPVGTATVVLDCPPEVAAELRVRGLVDGADLTA
;
A
#
# COMPACT_ATOMS: atom_id res chain seq x y z
N MET A 1 -7.20 24.60 15.38
CA MET A 1 -7.74 23.25 15.14
C MET A 1 -6.73 22.53 14.28
N PRO A 2 -6.16 21.38 14.69
CA PRO A 2 -5.34 20.62 13.75
C PRO A 2 -6.23 20.31 12.55
N PHE A 3 -5.77 20.59 11.34
CA PHE A 3 -6.45 20.07 10.16
C PHE A 3 -6.55 18.55 10.32
N GLU A 4 -7.74 18.03 10.10
CA GLU A 4 -7.94 16.59 9.97
C GLU A 4 -6.98 16.11 8.88
N LEU A 5 -6.19 15.07 9.17
CA LEU A 5 -5.13 14.61 8.27
C LEU A 5 -5.69 14.27 6.88
N SER A 6 -6.88 13.67 6.85
CA SER A 6 -7.67 13.36 5.66
C SER A 6 -7.89 14.59 4.77
N GLY A 7 -8.39 15.69 5.33
CA GLY A 7 -8.63 16.93 4.61
C GLY A 7 -7.34 17.54 4.04
N ARG A 8 -6.22 17.46 4.77
CA ARG A 8 -4.92 17.93 4.27
C ARG A 8 -4.35 17.02 3.18
N LEU A 9 -4.51 15.70 3.31
CA LEU A 9 -4.13 14.73 2.29
C LEU A 9 -4.88 15.01 0.98
N ALA A 10 -6.21 15.18 1.05
CA ALA A 10 -7.04 15.49 -0.10
C ALA A 10 -6.63 16.81 -0.77
N ALA A 11 -6.40 17.87 0.01
CA ALA A 11 -6.00 19.18 -0.51
C ALA A 11 -4.61 19.20 -1.19
N LEU A 12 -3.78 18.19 -0.94
CA LEU A 12 -2.44 18.06 -1.52
C LEU A 12 -2.39 17.16 -2.75
N VAL A 13 -3.48 16.47 -3.10
CA VAL A 13 -3.58 15.73 -4.36
C VAL A 13 -3.80 16.70 -5.50
N ARG A 14 -3.10 16.47 -6.61
CA ARG A 14 -3.33 17.17 -7.88
C ARG A 14 -3.69 16.16 -8.94
N TRP A 15 -4.55 16.56 -9.88
CA TRP A 15 -4.86 15.76 -11.05
C TRP A 15 -4.21 16.37 -12.28
N ILE A 16 -3.47 15.54 -13.00
CA ILE A 16 -2.68 15.94 -14.15
C ILE A 16 -3.27 15.29 -15.40
N ASP A 17 -3.58 16.11 -16.41
CA ASP A 17 -3.85 15.62 -17.76
C ASP A 17 -2.51 15.24 -18.43
N PRO A 18 -2.29 13.96 -18.75
CA PRO A 18 -1.03 13.52 -19.35
C PRO A 18 -0.91 13.91 -20.84
N GLY A 19 -1.94 14.52 -21.44
CA GLY A 19 -1.90 15.12 -22.76
C GLY A 19 -2.70 14.38 -23.83
N PRO A 20 -2.50 14.74 -25.11
CA PRO A 20 -3.34 14.24 -26.21
C PRO A 20 -3.38 12.70 -26.30
N GLY A 21 -4.58 12.15 -26.40
CA GLY A 21 -4.81 10.70 -26.50
C GLY A 21 -4.98 9.98 -25.15
N ALA A 22 -4.87 10.69 -24.03
CA ALA A 22 -5.18 10.15 -22.72
C ALA A 22 -6.68 9.94 -22.52
N SER A 23 -7.04 8.84 -21.86
CA SER A 23 -8.43 8.52 -21.49
C SER A 23 -8.77 8.84 -20.04
N HIS A 24 -7.81 9.34 -19.25
CA HIS A 24 -7.93 9.55 -17.81
C HIS A 24 -6.88 10.53 -17.30
N LEU A 25 -7.18 11.16 -16.16
CA LEU A 25 -6.22 11.96 -15.39
C LEU A 25 -5.28 11.04 -14.59
N VAL A 26 -4.11 11.57 -14.23
CA VAL A 26 -3.13 10.92 -13.37
C VAL A 26 -3.06 11.67 -12.05
N SER A 27 -3.11 10.97 -10.93
CA SER A 27 -2.92 11.55 -9.61
C SER A 27 -1.45 11.88 -9.37
N ASP A 28 -1.20 13.10 -8.90
CA ASP A 28 0.08 13.55 -8.36
C ASP A 28 -0.07 13.75 -6.85
N VAL A 29 0.57 12.85 -6.11
CA VAL A 29 0.56 12.80 -4.65
C VAL A 29 1.86 13.34 -4.04
N SER A 30 2.72 13.98 -4.84
CA SER A 30 4.03 14.48 -4.40
C SER A 30 3.94 15.50 -3.26
N GLY A 31 2.78 16.19 -3.14
CA GLY A 31 2.47 17.09 -2.05
C GLY A 31 2.52 16.42 -0.67
N TRP A 32 2.13 15.14 -0.55
CA TRP A 32 2.19 14.40 0.71
C TRP A 32 3.61 14.25 1.23
N TRP A 33 4.57 14.02 0.33
CA TRP A 33 5.98 13.84 0.68
C TRP A 33 6.68 15.16 0.99
N ARG A 34 6.20 16.26 0.40
CA ARG A 34 6.76 17.60 0.60
C ARG A 34 6.31 18.24 1.91
N ASP A 35 5.14 17.87 2.40
CA ASP A 35 4.53 18.41 3.62
C ASP A 35 5.04 17.68 4.88
N PRO A 36 5.81 18.35 5.77
CA PRO A 36 6.41 17.69 6.92
C PRO A 36 5.38 17.24 7.97
N GLU A 37 4.23 17.92 8.06
CA GLU A 37 3.18 17.54 9.01
C GLU A 37 2.48 16.27 8.54
N VAL A 38 2.18 16.18 7.23
CA VAL A 38 1.64 14.96 6.63
C VAL A 38 2.62 13.81 6.80
N LEU A 39 3.89 14.00 6.44
CA LEU A 39 4.90 12.96 6.50
C LEU A 39 5.07 12.39 7.93
N ALA A 40 5.09 13.25 8.94
CA ALA A 40 5.20 12.85 10.34
C ALA A 40 3.96 12.08 10.86
N ARG A 41 2.77 12.35 10.30
CA ARG A 41 1.50 11.79 10.76
C ARG A 41 1.06 10.54 10.00
N LEU A 42 1.56 10.31 8.78
CA LEU A 42 1.20 9.18 7.93
C LEU A 42 1.38 7.83 8.62
N GLY A 43 2.58 7.55 9.13
CA GLY A 43 2.90 6.27 9.78
C GLY A 43 1.94 5.95 10.94
N PRO A 44 1.85 6.81 11.98
CA PRO A 44 0.92 6.60 13.10
C PRO A 44 -0.54 6.47 12.67
N ALA A 45 -1.01 7.29 11.72
CA ALA A 45 -2.40 7.26 11.28
C ALA A 45 -2.74 5.96 10.53
N LEU A 46 -1.86 5.50 9.64
CA LEU A 46 -2.08 4.28 8.85
C LEU A 46 -2.21 3.03 9.74
N VAL A 47 -1.42 2.96 10.82
CA VAL A 47 -1.34 1.74 11.65
C VAL A 47 -2.34 1.71 12.79
N GLU A 48 -2.94 2.85 13.14
CA GLU A 48 -3.85 2.97 14.29
C GLU A 48 -4.99 1.94 14.27
N PRO A 49 -5.70 1.70 13.14
CA PRO A 49 -6.78 0.71 13.09
C PRO A 49 -6.30 -0.74 13.31
N PHE A 50 -5.00 -0.99 13.18
CA PHE A 50 -4.40 -2.33 13.19
C PHE A 50 -3.63 -2.62 14.49
N ARG A 51 -3.48 -1.66 15.42
CA ARG A 51 -2.71 -1.87 16.66
C ARG A 51 -3.20 -3.06 17.50
N ALA A 52 -4.52 -3.20 17.66
CA ALA A 52 -5.11 -4.34 18.38
C ALA A 52 -4.80 -5.69 17.69
N ALA A 53 -4.64 -5.65 16.37
CA ALA A 53 -4.22 -6.77 15.56
C ALA A 53 -2.71 -6.97 15.57
N ARG A 54 -1.92 -6.36 16.46
CA ARG A 54 -0.51 -6.67 16.79
C ARG A 54 0.37 -7.16 15.62
N PRO A 55 0.54 -6.39 14.52
CA PRO A 55 1.40 -6.81 13.42
C PRO A 55 2.82 -7.08 13.91
N THR A 56 3.54 -8.03 13.30
CA THR A 56 4.96 -8.32 13.57
C THR A 56 5.88 -7.81 12.48
N VAL A 57 5.33 -7.49 11.31
CA VAL A 57 6.08 -7.00 10.15
C VAL A 57 5.14 -6.22 9.21
N VAL A 58 5.70 -5.22 8.52
CA VAL A 58 5.02 -4.48 7.45
C VAL A 58 5.56 -4.92 6.09
N VAL A 59 4.67 -5.18 5.13
CA VAL A 59 5.03 -5.43 3.73
C VAL A 59 4.42 -4.34 2.84
N SER A 60 5.20 -3.79 1.92
CA SER A 60 4.70 -2.81 0.94
C SER A 60 5.19 -3.14 -0.46
N PRO A 61 4.35 -2.94 -1.50
CA PRO A 61 4.77 -3.11 -2.88
C PRO A 61 5.56 -1.91 -3.39
N ALA A 62 6.47 -2.17 -4.33
CA ALA A 62 7.16 -1.12 -5.05
C ALA A 62 6.20 -0.29 -5.93
N VAL A 63 6.40 1.00 -6.15
CA VAL A 63 7.51 1.81 -5.62
C VAL A 63 6.99 2.75 -4.53
N THR A 64 5.81 3.34 -4.70
CA THR A 64 5.26 4.34 -3.77
C THR A 64 4.95 3.77 -2.40
N GLY A 65 4.51 2.51 -2.30
CA GLY A 65 4.39 1.80 -1.03
C GLY A 65 5.68 1.78 -0.20
N TYR A 66 6.87 1.87 -0.82
CA TYR A 66 8.15 1.95 -0.09
C TYR A 66 8.35 3.29 0.64
N LEU A 67 7.58 4.33 0.31
CA LEU A 67 7.59 5.59 1.06
C LEU A 67 6.79 5.49 2.35
N LEU A 68 5.76 4.63 2.37
CA LEU A 68 4.81 4.48 3.48
C LEU A 68 5.17 3.33 4.41
N GLY A 69 5.62 2.21 3.86
CA GLY A 69 5.94 0.98 4.60
C GLY A 69 6.90 1.22 5.77
N PRO A 70 8.05 1.87 5.57
CA PRO A 70 8.98 2.19 6.66
C PRO A 70 8.39 3.12 7.72
N LEU A 71 7.53 4.08 7.34
CA LEU A 71 6.86 4.98 8.28
C LEU A 71 5.88 4.20 9.17
N ALA A 72 5.10 3.30 8.57
CA ALA A 72 4.18 2.42 9.27
C ALA A 72 4.92 1.43 10.20
N ALA A 73 5.98 0.79 9.69
CA ALA A 73 6.80 -0.15 10.46
C ALA A 73 7.42 0.54 11.69
N THR A 74 7.94 1.76 11.50
CA THR A 74 8.48 2.60 12.59
C THR A 74 7.41 2.91 13.64
N ALA A 75 6.20 3.27 13.22
CA ALA A 75 5.09 3.59 14.14
C ALA A 75 4.54 2.38 14.92
N LEU A 76 4.78 1.17 14.42
CA LEU A 76 4.46 -0.10 15.08
C LEU A 76 5.63 -0.67 15.91
N GLY A 77 6.85 -0.20 15.68
CA GLY A 77 8.06 -0.77 16.30
C GLY A 77 8.43 -2.14 15.76
N VAL A 78 8.19 -2.39 14.47
CA VAL A 78 8.38 -3.69 13.81
C VAL A 78 9.28 -3.59 12.57
N GLY A 79 9.62 -4.74 11.98
CA GLY A 79 10.39 -4.81 10.75
C GLY A 79 9.59 -4.38 9.50
N PHE A 80 10.32 -4.06 8.43
CA PHE A 80 9.77 -3.75 7.11
C PHE A 80 10.34 -4.70 6.06
N VAL A 81 9.48 -5.17 5.15
CA VAL A 81 9.81 -6.10 4.07
C VAL A 81 9.35 -5.53 2.72
N PRO A 82 10.27 -5.26 1.79
CA PRO A 82 9.92 -4.76 0.47
C PRO A 82 9.36 -5.88 -0.42
N ALA A 83 8.26 -5.61 -1.13
CA ALA A 83 7.76 -6.44 -2.21
C ALA A 83 8.09 -5.83 -3.58
N HIS A 84 8.90 -6.56 -4.35
CA HIS A 84 9.53 -6.12 -5.59
C HIS A 84 8.70 -6.46 -6.83
N LYS A 85 8.96 -5.74 -7.93
CA LYS A 85 8.40 -6.00 -9.27
C LYS A 85 9.54 -6.32 -10.24
N PRO A 86 9.35 -7.20 -11.24
CA PRO A 86 10.45 -7.65 -12.11
C PRO A 86 10.95 -6.59 -13.10
N GLY A 87 10.16 -5.55 -13.38
CA GLY A 87 10.38 -4.63 -14.49
C GLY A 87 11.35 -3.47 -14.26
N ASP A 88 11.87 -3.26 -13.05
CA ASP A 88 12.72 -2.09 -12.73
C ASP A 88 14.23 -2.39 -12.74
N GLY A 89 14.62 -3.65 -13.02
CA GLY A 89 16.01 -4.09 -13.01
C GLY A 89 16.65 -4.10 -11.62
N ARG A 90 15.87 -3.92 -10.55
CA ARG A 90 16.34 -3.85 -9.14
C ARG A 90 15.88 -5.05 -8.33
N LEU A 91 15.60 -6.17 -9.01
CA LEU A 91 15.26 -7.40 -8.33
C LEU A 91 16.42 -7.85 -7.43
N PRO A 92 16.14 -8.20 -6.17
CA PRO A 92 17.13 -8.78 -5.29
C PRO A 92 17.67 -10.11 -5.81
N ALA A 93 18.99 -10.33 -5.70
CA ALA A 93 19.59 -11.64 -5.94
C ALA A 93 19.20 -12.64 -4.84
N GLY A 94 18.96 -13.91 -5.20
CA GLY A 94 18.63 -15.01 -4.28
C GLY A 94 17.18 -15.49 -4.39
N PRO A 95 16.77 -16.43 -3.52
CA PRO A 95 15.43 -17.00 -3.54
C PRO A 95 14.33 -15.97 -3.25
N LEU A 96 13.26 -16.05 -4.05
CA LEU A 96 12.11 -15.16 -4.00
C LEU A 96 10.82 -15.99 -4.08
N THR A 97 9.85 -15.60 -3.28
CA THR A 97 8.48 -16.11 -3.35
C THR A 97 7.65 -15.15 -4.18
N TRP A 98 7.01 -15.67 -5.22
CA TRP A 98 6.29 -14.92 -6.23
C TRP A 98 4.78 -15.14 -6.15
N ALA A 99 4.02 -14.12 -6.49
CA ALA A 99 2.61 -14.23 -6.85
C ALA A 99 2.27 -13.22 -7.94
N GLN A 100 1.29 -13.55 -8.77
CA GLN A 100 0.80 -12.68 -9.83
C GLN A 100 -0.58 -12.15 -9.46
N SER A 101 -0.78 -10.84 -9.58
CA SER A 101 -2.08 -10.24 -9.31
C SER A 101 -3.15 -10.71 -10.30
N PRO A 102 -4.44 -10.72 -9.88
CA PRO A 102 -5.54 -10.65 -10.83
C PRO A 102 -5.41 -9.43 -11.75
N SER A 103 -6.14 -9.45 -12.87
CA SER A 103 -6.18 -8.32 -13.79
C SER A 103 -6.78 -7.08 -13.11
N ASP A 104 -6.14 -5.92 -13.30
CA ASP A 104 -6.69 -4.61 -12.91
C ASP A 104 -7.80 -4.15 -13.86
N PHE A 105 -8.36 -2.96 -13.64
CA PHE A 105 -9.38 -2.35 -14.52
C PHE A 105 -8.91 -2.17 -15.97
N ARG A 106 -7.60 -2.26 -16.24
CA ARG A 106 -6.99 -2.16 -17.57
C ARG A 106 -6.57 -3.51 -18.13
N GLY A 107 -6.97 -4.61 -17.49
CA GLY A 107 -6.59 -5.96 -17.88
C GLY A 107 -5.15 -6.34 -17.50
N ARG A 108 -4.39 -5.45 -16.85
CA ARG A 108 -2.97 -5.67 -16.55
C ARG A 108 -2.81 -6.51 -15.29
N ARG A 109 -1.80 -7.38 -15.31
CA ARG A 109 -1.37 -8.16 -14.16
C ARG A 109 -0.01 -7.68 -13.70
N VAL A 110 0.26 -7.82 -12.40
CA VAL A 110 1.49 -7.41 -11.77
C VAL A 110 2.07 -8.60 -11.02
N ASP A 111 3.29 -8.98 -11.38
CA ASP A 111 4.07 -9.94 -10.59
C ASP A 111 4.72 -9.21 -9.41
N LEU A 112 4.56 -9.78 -8.22
CA LEU A 112 5.17 -9.32 -6.99
C LEU A 112 6.06 -10.43 -6.41
N ALA A 113 7.16 -10.02 -5.79
CA ALA A 113 8.09 -10.94 -5.15
C ALA A 113 8.58 -10.42 -3.79
N VAL A 114 8.69 -11.31 -2.82
CA VAL A 114 9.35 -11.05 -1.53
C VAL A 114 10.50 -12.04 -1.35
N ARG A 115 11.61 -11.60 -0.75
CA ARG A 115 12.72 -12.50 -0.37
C ARG A 115 12.19 -13.59 0.57
N ASP A 116 12.59 -14.83 0.35
CA ASP A 116 12.07 -15.96 1.14
C ASP A 116 12.28 -15.79 2.65
N HIS A 117 13.43 -15.25 3.06
CA HIS A 117 13.77 -14.98 4.47
C HIS A 117 13.23 -13.64 4.97
N GLY A 118 12.44 -12.93 4.16
CA GLY A 118 11.77 -11.70 4.57
C GLY A 118 10.49 -11.96 5.37
N LEU A 119 9.90 -13.15 5.26
CA LEU A 119 8.70 -13.53 6.00
C LEU A 119 8.90 -14.90 6.64
N ASP A 120 8.68 -14.95 7.95
CA ASP A 120 8.73 -16.15 8.75
C ASP A 120 7.34 -16.75 8.96
N ARG A 121 7.31 -18.05 9.23
CA ARG A 121 6.05 -18.74 9.58
C ARG A 121 5.48 -18.12 10.86
N GLY A 122 4.21 -17.75 10.82
CA GLY A 122 3.51 -17.12 11.94
C GLY A 122 3.66 -15.59 12.00
N ASP A 123 4.37 -14.97 11.07
CA ASP A 123 4.38 -13.51 10.95
C ASP A 123 2.95 -12.98 10.75
N ARG A 124 2.67 -11.85 11.39
CA ARG A 124 1.39 -11.15 11.34
C ARG A 124 1.60 -9.90 10.51
N VAL A 125 1.31 -10.00 9.22
CA VAL A 125 1.72 -9.04 8.19
C VAL A 125 0.69 -7.94 8.04
N LEU A 126 1.09 -6.68 8.23
CA LEU A 126 0.30 -5.54 7.77
C LEU A 126 0.79 -5.15 6.37
N VAL A 127 -0.11 -5.19 5.38
CA VAL A 127 0.19 -4.65 4.05
C VAL A 127 -0.04 -3.14 4.06
N VAL A 128 0.89 -2.37 3.49
CA VAL A 128 0.77 -0.91 3.39
C VAL A 128 1.02 -0.45 1.97
N ASP A 129 0.08 0.30 1.39
CA ASP A 129 0.19 0.87 0.04
C ASP A 129 -0.40 2.29 0.00
N ASP A 130 -0.09 3.09 -1.02
CA ASP A 130 -0.61 4.46 -1.12
C ASP A 130 -2.06 4.50 -1.61
N TRP A 131 -2.42 3.65 -2.56
CA TRP A 131 -3.73 3.66 -3.20
C TRP A 131 -4.22 2.24 -3.50
N VAL A 132 -5.38 1.87 -2.92
CA VAL A 132 -6.00 0.56 -3.19
C VAL A 132 -7.25 0.74 -4.04
N ALA A 133 -7.16 0.38 -5.32
CA ALA A 133 -8.27 0.47 -6.28
C ALA A 133 -8.97 -0.88 -6.53
N THR A 134 -8.31 -1.85 -7.17
CA THR A 134 -8.90 -3.19 -7.41
C THR A 134 -8.62 -4.20 -6.30
N GLY A 135 -7.68 -3.90 -5.42
CA GLY A 135 -7.10 -4.86 -4.47
C GLY A 135 -6.20 -5.93 -5.12
N ALA A 136 -5.91 -5.85 -6.43
CA ALA A 136 -5.18 -6.90 -7.14
C ALA A 136 -3.77 -7.14 -6.59
N GLN A 137 -3.01 -6.07 -6.33
CA GLN A 137 -1.67 -6.19 -5.74
C GLN A 137 -1.72 -6.74 -4.31
N VAL A 138 -2.70 -6.30 -3.52
CA VAL A 138 -2.91 -6.78 -2.14
C VAL A 138 -3.21 -8.28 -2.12
N ARG A 139 -4.01 -8.79 -3.05
CA ARG A 139 -4.26 -10.24 -3.19
C ARG A 139 -2.98 -11.03 -3.48
N ALA A 140 -2.16 -10.57 -4.42
CA ALA A 140 -0.87 -11.19 -4.68
C ALA A 140 0.06 -11.17 -3.44
N LEU A 141 0.06 -10.09 -2.66
CA LEU A 141 0.80 -10.06 -1.39
C LEU A 141 0.25 -11.04 -0.36
N TYR A 142 -1.08 -11.19 -0.27
CA TYR A 142 -1.71 -12.17 0.61
C TYR A 142 -1.36 -13.61 0.20
N GLU A 143 -1.27 -13.90 -1.11
CA GLU A 143 -0.80 -15.18 -1.64
C GLU A 143 0.67 -15.45 -1.26
N ILE A 144 1.56 -14.46 -1.40
CA ILE A 144 2.95 -14.56 -0.95
C ILE A 144 3.00 -14.86 0.56
N CYS A 145 2.23 -14.14 1.37
CA CYS A 145 2.18 -14.38 2.82
C CYS A 145 1.75 -15.82 3.13
N ALA A 146 0.66 -16.28 2.50
CA ALA A 146 0.17 -17.64 2.66
C ALA A 146 1.22 -18.69 2.26
N ALA A 147 1.93 -18.48 1.14
CA ALA A 147 3.01 -19.35 0.69
C ALA A 147 4.19 -19.43 1.67
N ARG A 148 4.44 -18.34 2.42
CA ARG A 148 5.46 -18.30 3.50
C ARG A 148 4.94 -18.76 4.86
N GLY A 149 3.64 -19.06 4.98
CA GLY A 149 2.99 -19.40 6.24
C GLY A 149 2.84 -18.21 7.20
N ALA A 150 2.83 -16.99 6.66
CA ALA A 150 2.51 -15.75 7.36
C ALA A 150 1.02 -15.41 7.21
N GLU A 151 0.46 -14.70 8.17
CA GLU A 151 -0.93 -14.28 8.24
C GLU A 151 -1.04 -12.78 7.94
N PRO A 152 -1.64 -12.36 6.82
CA PRO A 152 -2.01 -10.97 6.64
C PRO A 152 -3.06 -10.57 7.67
N VAL A 153 -2.81 -9.52 8.45
CA VAL A 153 -3.76 -8.98 9.46
C VAL A 153 -4.68 -7.91 8.90
N GLY A 154 -4.30 -7.30 7.78
CA GLY A 154 -5.10 -6.33 7.04
C GLY A 154 -4.24 -5.48 6.10
N THR A 155 -4.86 -4.45 5.54
CA THR A 155 -4.21 -3.51 4.61
C THR A 155 -4.49 -2.07 5.02
N ALA A 156 -3.44 -1.32 5.30
CA ALA A 156 -3.53 0.13 5.48
C ALA A 156 -3.24 0.84 4.16
N THR A 157 -4.02 1.87 3.83
CA THR A 157 -3.76 2.70 2.66
C THR A 157 -4.04 4.17 2.92
N VAL A 158 -3.43 5.05 2.12
CA VAL A 158 -3.78 6.48 2.17
C VAL A 158 -5.14 6.66 1.52
N VAL A 159 -5.32 6.15 0.30
CA VAL A 159 -6.56 6.28 -0.48
C VAL A 159 -7.26 4.93 -0.63
N LEU A 160 -8.46 4.84 -0.07
CA LEU A 160 -9.38 3.72 -0.25
C LEU A 160 -10.28 4.00 -1.45
N ASP A 161 -10.07 3.31 -2.55
CA ASP A 161 -10.78 3.52 -3.82
C ASP A 161 -11.24 2.18 -4.42
N CYS A 162 -11.61 1.24 -3.54
CA CYS A 162 -12.04 -0.10 -3.91
C CYS A 162 -13.49 -0.36 -3.50
N PRO A 163 -14.18 -1.30 -4.17
CA PRO A 163 -15.53 -1.67 -3.79
C PRO A 163 -15.59 -2.15 -2.32
N PRO A 164 -16.70 -1.89 -1.58
CA PRO A 164 -16.82 -2.26 -0.17
C PRO A 164 -16.58 -3.75 0.10
N GLU A 165 -16.96 -4.63 -0.83
CA GLU A 165 -16.71 -6.07 -0.74
C GLU A 165 -15.22 -6.41 -0.81
N VAL A 166 -14.44 -5.69 -1.62
CA VAL A 166 -12.99 -5.83 -1.70
C VAL A 166 -12.33 -5.26 -0.43
N ALA A 167 -12.81 -4.13 0.05
CA ALA A 167 -12.35 -3.54 1.30
C ALA A 167 -12.59 -4.48 2.49
N ALA A 168 -13.74 -5.17 2.52
CA ALA A 168 -14.07 -6.16 3.55
C ALA A 168 -13.21 -7.42 3.44
N GLU A 169 -13.12 -8.01 2.25
CA GLU A 169 -12.30 -9.21 1.96
C GLU A 169 -10.84 -9.00 2.39
N LEU A 170 -10.26 -7.88 1.98
CA LEU A 170 -8.85 -7.58 2.19
C LEU A 170 -8.60 -6.77 3.46
N ARG A 171 -9.63 -6.51 4.27
CA ARG A 171 -9.56 -5.75 5.53
C ARG A 171 -8.83 -4.42 5.33
N VAL A 172 -9.21 -3.70 4.29
CA VAL A 172 -8.62 -2.43 3.90
C VAL A 172 -9.15 -1.31 4.80
N ARG A 173 -8.26 -0.43 5.23
CA ARG A 173 -8.58 0.82 5.93
C ARG A 173 -7.82 1.97 5.27
N GLY A 174 -8.54 3.00 4.86
CA GLY A 174 -8.01 4.21 4.23
C GLY A 174 -7.95 5.38 5.19
N LEU A 175 -7.13 6.39 4.86
CA LEU A 175 -7.15 7.70 5.50
C LEU A 175 -8.08 8.69 4.76
N VAL A 176 -8.29 8.47 3.47
CA VAL A 176 -9.14 9.27 2.57
C VAL A 176 -9.92 8.30 1.68
N ASP A 177 -11.20 8.59 1.44
CA ASP A 177 -11.99 7.88 0.44
C ASP A 177 -11.68 8.44 -0.95
N GLY A 178 -11.52 7.58 -1.95
CA GLY A 178 -11.26 7.99 -3.33
C GLY A 178 -12.34 8.93 -3.88
N ALA A 179 -13.59 8.79 -3.43
CA ALA A 179 -14.70 9.65 -3.83
C ALA A 179 -14.58 11.10 -3.30
N ASP A 180 -13.79 11.31 -2.25
CA ASP A 180 -13.54 12.64 -1.66
C ASP A 180 -12.43 13.41 -2.38
N LEU A 181 -11.72 12.78 -3.33
CA LEU A 181 -10.66 13.40 -4.11
C LEU A 181 -11.25 14.08 -5.36
N THR A 182 -11.39 15.39 -5.31
CA THR A 182 -11.89 16.19 -6.45
C THR A 182 -10.83 16.33 -7.55
N ALA A 183 -11.23 16.14 -8.81
CA ALA A 183 -10.45 16.47 -10.01
C ALA A 183 -10.46 17.95 -10.36
#